data_AF-A0A2D7PDU6-F1
#
_entry.id   AF-A0A2D7PDU6-F1
#
_cell.length_a   1.000
_cell.length_b   1.000
_cell.length_c   1.000
_cell.angle_alpha   90.00
_cell.angle_beta   90.00
_cell.angle_gamma   90.00
#
_symmetry.space_group_name_H-M   'P 1'
#
loop_
_entity.id
_entity.type
_entity.pdbx_description
1 polymer ?
#
loop_
_entity_poly.entity_id
_entity_poly.type
_entity_poly.pdbx_seq_one_letter_code
_entity_poly.pdbx_strand_id
1 'polypeptide(L)'
;MMKNSSKVSQLIKDDIQSKIIQIYKSVDSEINTFYYTRKINELIKNFNQNARLGKKEDICSEKTILLISYADNLKIKGEKNTLNIFNTFFKKRLKQNFNCIHFLPFFPSSSDSGFAVKDHNVIDKRFGNWDHIKRLSKYANIMADIVINHASSKGVWFKNFLKNKDPGKDYFFSVDRKFNTKKVIRPREHPLLQKFKMYDNQKKLWCTFSPDQVDLNFKNPDVLIDFVKIMMTFISKGISIFRLDAVGYLWKETNTECVNLPQTHQIIKLFRLILERLNTRSWIVTETNLPGKQNLSYFGNNDEAHWIYNFSLPPLVAYTLLFEDSTQISNWSKSMPPARNGNTYLNFLASHDGIGMRPIEGILNELQSNKMFLRIKKNNGKFSYRKIHGKGKKIYEANITLFDLLSRTDYDKKGNYKIKRFLAAHAIMFSLDGIPGIYFNSLFGTSNDISKFKISKKNRDLNRHKWDLFNLQKKLGKKNSKESIVFSEIMRLLKIRKSQEAFHPNATQYTLDLGKKIYGLWRQSKDKRQSIFSVTNITSESVEFNLNRLNLIKNETWRDLINPKTKINGKNSIKLKPFETLWISNY
;
A
#
# COMPACT_ATOMS: atom_id res chain seq x y z
N MET A 1 37.77 17.16 -24.47
CA MET A 1 37.75 15.76 -23.98
C MET A 1 37.06 15.53 -22.61
N MET A 2 36.39 16.50 -21.97
CA MET A 2 35.80 16.33 -20.62
C MET A 2 34.27 16.11 -20.55
N LYS A 3 33.57 15.80 -21.66
CA LYS A 3 32.11 15.51 -21.64
C LYS A 3 31.73 14.03 -21.67
N ASN A 4 32.69 13.11 -21.84
CA ASN A 4 32.41 11.65 -21.91
C ASN A 4 32.69 10.89 -20.61
N SER A 5 33.38 11.45 -19.62
CA SER A 5 33.68 10.75 -18.35
C SER A 5 32.48 10.66 -17.40
N SER A 6 31.52 11.59 -17.48
CA SER A 6 30.32 11.54 -16.63
C SER A 6 29.31 10.48 -17.09
N LYS A 7 29.09 10.31 -18.41
CA LYS A 7 28.21 9.26 -18.95
C LYS A 7 28.77 7.86 -18.74
N VAL A 8 30.08 7.67 -18.91
CA VAL A 8 30.73 6.36 -18.74
C VAL A 8 30.79 5.97 -17.25
N SER A 9 31.05 6.91 -16.34
CA SER A 9 30.98 6.63 -14.89
C SER A 9 29.55 6.41 -14.38
N GLN A 10 28.54 6.99 -15.04
CA GLN A 10 27.12 6.69 -14.78
C GLN A 10 26.74 5.28 -15.29
N LEU A 11 27.18 4.92 -16.50
CA LEU A 11 26.95 3.59 -17.10
C LEU A 11 27.56 2.45 -16.27
N ILE A 12 28.71 2.67 -15.63
CA ILE A 12 29.34 1.70 -14.70
C ILE A 12 28.57 1.58 -13.36
N LYS A 13 27.81 2.62 -12.96
CA LYS A 13 26.95 2.59 -11.74
C LYS A 13 25.58 1.93 -11.98
N ASP A 14 25.12 1.89 -13.22
CA ASP A 14 23.80 1.37 -13.64
C ASP A 14 23.87 -0.01 -14.32
N ASP A 15 24.95 -0.76 -14.08
CA ASP A 15 25.05 -2.14 -14.53
C ASP A 15 24.68 -3.17 -13.46
N ILE A 16 24.07 -4.27 -13.91
CA ILE A 16 23.64 -5.40 -13.08
C ILE A 16 24.82 -5.95 -12.26
N GLN A 17 26.03 -6.02 -12.86
CA GLN A 17 27.22 -6.50 -12.16
C GLN A 17 27.55 -5.62 -10.95
N SER A 18 27.52 -4.30 -11.13
CA SER A 18 27.81 -3.32 -10.08
C SER A 18 26.85 -3.49 -8.89
N LYS A 19 25.56 -3.70 -9.16
CA LYS A 19 24.55 -3.94 -8.12
C LYS A 19 24.79 -5.26 -7.38
N ILE A 20 25.09 -6.35 -8.09
CA ILE A 20 25.39 -7.65 -7.47
C ILE A 20 26.63 -7.55 -6.57
N ILE A 21 27.69 -6.88 -7.04
CA ILE A 21 28.88 -6.62 -6.23
C ILE A 21 28.51 -5.82 -4.97
N GLN A 22 27.73 -4.74 -5.09
CA GLN A 22 27.31 -3.94 -3.93
C GLN A 22 26.49 -4.73 -2.90
N ILE A 23 25.71 -5.73 -3.34
CA ILE A 23 24.90 -6.57 -2.44
C ILE A 23 25.78 -7.61 -1.74
N TYR A 24 26.67 -8.30 -2.48
CA TYR A 24 27.32 -9.52 -2.01
C TYR A 24 28.81 -9.38 -1.64
N LYS A 25 29.47 -8.27 -1.98
CA LYS A 25 30.91 -8.09 -1.72
C LYS A 25 31.31 -8.27 -0.25
N SER A 26 30.43 -7.92 0.69
CA SER A 26 30.69 -8.02 2.12
C SER A 26 30.16 -9.31 2.77
N VAL A 27 29.58 -10.22 1.98
CA VAL A 27 28.95 -11.46 2.49
C VAL A 27 29.95 -12.58 2.50
N ASP A 28 30.50 -12.86 1.32
CA ASP A 28 31.37 -14.00 1.08
C ASP A 28 32.17 -13.73 -0.20
N SER A 29 33.50 -13.76 -0.09
CA SER A 29 34.42 -13.55 -1.21
C SER A 29 34.33 -14.65 -2.27
N GLU A 30 33.76 -15.82 -1.94
CA GLU A 30 33.59 -16.95 -2.84
C GLU A 30 32.36 -16.82 -3.75
N ILE A 31 31.45 -15.88 -3.47
CA ILE A 31 30.29 -15.65 -4.35
C ILE A 31 30.76 -15.16 -5.72
N ASN A 32 30.57 -16.00 -6.73
CA ASN A 32 30.87 -15.67 -8.12
C ASN A 32 29.84 -14.66 -8.69
N THR A 33 30.07 -13.38 -8.42
CA THR A 33 29.19 -12.28 -8.87
C THR A 33 29.04 -12.22 -10.39
N PHE A 34 30.05 -12.63 -11.16
CA PHE A 34 30.02 -12.67 -12.62
C PHE A 34 29.05 -13.75 -13.14
N TYR A 35 29.05 -14.94 -12.51
CA TYR A 35 28.09 -16.00 -12.83
C TYR A 35 26.64 -15.53 -12.66
N TYR A 36 26.32 -14.91 -11.52
CA TYR A 36 24.96 -14.41 -11.28
C TYR A 36 24.56 -13.25 -12.21
N THR A 37 25.54 -12.40 -12.58
CA THR A 37 25.34 -11.35 -13.60
C THR A 37 24.94 -11.97 -14.94
N ARG A 38 25.72 -12.97 -15.42
CA ARG A 38 25.41 -13.68 -16.68
C ARG A 38 24.05 -14.34 -16.64
N LYS A 39 23.72 -15.04 -15.55
CA LYS A 39 22.43 -15.69 -15.34
C LYS A 39 21.25 -14.71 -15.46
N ILE A 40 21.37 -13.51 -14.86
CA ILE A 40 20.32 -12.49 -14.97
C ILE A 40 20.21 -11.95 -16.39
N ASN A 41 21.34 -11.67 -17.06
CA ASN A 41 21.32 -11.21 -18.46
C ASN A 41 20.70 -12.25 -19.40
N GLU A 42 20.98 -13.54 -19.19
CA GLU A 42 20.35 -14.64 -19.93
C GLU A 42 18.84 -14.71 -19.66
N LEU A 43 18.40 -14.56 -18.41
CA LEU A 43 16.96 -14.48 -18.08
C LEU A 43 16.27 -13.32 -18.79
N ILE A 44 16.88 -12.13 -18.81
CA ILE A 44 16.36 -10.95 -19.52
C ILE A 44 16.26 -11.24 -21.03
N LYS A 45 17.33 -11.75 -21.63
CA LYS A 45 17.37 -12.09 -23.07
C LYS A 45 16.27 -13.10 -23.42
N ASN A 46 16.20 -14.20 -22.67
CA ASN A 46 15.21 -15.26 -22.89
C ASN A 46 13.78 -14.74 -22.71
N PHE A 47 13.54 -13.89 -21.70
CA PHE A 47 12.24 -13.28 -21.51
C PHE A 47 11.86 -12.39 -22.69
N ASN A 48 12.76 -11.51 -23.13
CA ASN A 48 12.50 -10.56 -24.23
C ASN A 48 12.30 -11.24 -25.58
N GLN A 49 12.93 -12.40 -25.82
CA GLN A 49 12.73 -13.19 -27.05
C GLN A 49 11.40 -13.94 -27.06
N ASN A 50 10.95 -14.45 -25.90
CA ASN A 50 9.78 -15.32 -25.82
C ASN A 50 8.48 -14.59 -25.46
N ALA A 51 8.57 -13.54 -24.65
CA ALA A 51 7.41 -12.78 -24.21
C ALA A 51 6.95 -11.83 -25.31
N ARG A 52 5.91 -12.23 -26.06
CA ARG A 52 5.20 -11.37 -27.02
C ARG A 52 4.27 -10.37 -26.29
N LEU A 53 4.83 -9.59 -25.38
CA LEU A 53 4.12 -8.56 -24.64
C LEU A 53 4.47 -7.20 -25.28
N GLY A 54 3.48 -6.49 -25.79
CA GLY A 54 3.67 -5.12 -26.28
C GLY A 54 4.12 -4.19 -25.15
N LYS A 55 4.84 -3.13 -25.48
CA LYS A 55 5.30 -2.13 -24.51
C LYS A 55 4.08 -1.43 -23.91
N LYS A 56 3.86 -1.59 -22.60
CA LYS A 56 2.81 -0.87 -21.87
C LYS A 56 3.18 0.62 -21.72
N GLU A 57 2.19 1.48 -21.88
CA GLU A 57 2.29 2.91 -21.55
C GLU A 57 2.49 3.14 -20.06
N ASP A 58 2.89 4.36 -19.69
CA ASP A 58 2.95 4.73 -18.29
C ASP A 58 1.55 4.77 -17.68
N ILE A 59 1.37 4.12 -16.53
CA ILE A 59 0.05 4.01 -15.90
C ILE A 59 -0.18 5.10 -14.87
N CYS A 60 0.76 6.04 -14.66
CA CYS A 60 0.65 7.08 -13.65
C CYS A 60 -0.08 8.31 -14.21
N SER A 61 -1.32 8.55 -13.79
CA SER A 61 -2.14 9.69 -14.21
C SER A 61 -3.22 10.02 -13.17
N GLU A 62 -3.94 11.13 -13.35
CA GLU A 62 -5.15 11.49 -12.60
C GLU A 62 -6.24 10.40 -12.67
N LYS A 63 -6.23 9.61 -13.77
CA LYS A 63 -7.16 8.50 -14.01
C LYS A 63 -6.81 7.25 -13.20
N THR A 64 -5.64 7.21 -12.57
CA THR A 64 -5.10 6.02 -11.94
C THR A 64 -5.59 5.84 -10.52
N ILE A 65 -6.37 4.78 -10.31
CA ILE A 65 -7.02 4.46 -9.04
C ILE A 65 -6.86 2.97 -8.80
N LEU A 66 -6.30 2.62 -7.64
CA LEU A 66 -6.03 1.25 -7.22
C LEU A 66 -7.17 0.72 -6.34
N LEU A 67 -7.72 -0.44 -6.71
CA LEU A 67 -8.61 -1.21 -5.83
C LEU A 67 -7.81 -2.29 -5.11
N ILE A 68 -7.76 -2.25 -3.77
CA ILE A 68 -7.11 -3.28 -2.95
C ILE A 68 -8.16 -4.29 -2.51
N SER A 69 -8.00 -5.55 -2.88
CA SER A 69 -8.98 -6.61 -2.57
C SER A 69 -8.30 -7.95 -2.32
N TYR A 70 -8.92 -8.79 -1.48
CA TYR A 70 -8.64 -10.22 -1.58
C TYR A 70 -9.34 -10.81 -2.81
N ALA A 71 -8.78 -11.88 -3.37
CA ALA A 71 -9.39 -12.64 -4.46
C ALA A 71 -10.75 -13.25 -4.10
N ASP A 72 -11.08 -13.34 -2.80
CA ASP A 72 -12.31 -13.94 -2.26
C ASP A 72 -13.18 -12.97 -1.47
N ASN A 73 -12.98 -11.66 -1.59
CA ASN A 73 -13.83 -10.67 -0.93
C ASN A 73 -15.30 -10.74 -1.36
N LEU A 74 -15.57 -11.32 -2.54
CA LEU A 74 -16.91 -11.69 -2.99
C LEU A 74 -17.02 -13.21 -3.10
N LYS A 75 -18.10 -13.75 -2.55
CA LYS A 75 -18.41 -15.18 -2.57
C LYS A 75 -19.85 -15.40 -2.99
N ILE A 76 -20.10 -16.59 -3.53
CA ILE A 76 -21.43 -17.19 -3.67
C ILE A 76 -21.34 -18.51 -2.91
N LYS A 77 -22.34 -18.83 -2.09
CA LYS A 77 -22.33 -20.07 -1.30
C LYS A 77 -22.23 -21.28 -2.25
N GLY A 78 -21.30 -22.19 -1.98
CA GLY A 78 -21.07 -23.40 -2.78
C GLY A 78 -20.16 -23.22 -3.99
N GLU A 79 -19.93 -21.99 -4.45
CA GLU A 79 -19.10 -21.72 -5.62
C GLU A 79 -17.61 -21.69 -5.30
N LYS A 80 -16.83 -22.44 -6.08
CA LYS A 80 -15.37 -22.30 -6.15
C LYS A 80 -15.05 -21.23 -7.21
N ASN A 81 -13.79 -20.81 -7.32
CA ASN A 81 -13.33 -19.82 -8.31
C ASN A 81 -13.83 -18.39 -8.06
N THR A 82 -13.53 -17.86 -6.88
CA THR A 82 -13.94 -16.50 -6.49
C THR A 82 -13.40 -15.39 -7.40
N LEU A 83 -12.30 -15.62 -8.13
CA LEU A 83 -11.82 -14.67 -9.14
C LEU A 83 -12.82 -14.49 -10.29
N ASN A 84 -13.57 -15.52 -10.68
CA ASN A 84 -14.59 -15.37 -11.72
C ASN A 84 -15.74 -14.48 -11.23
N ILE A 85 -16.19 -14.70 -10.00
CA ILE A 85 -17.22 -13.89 -9.33
C ILE A 85 -16.77 -12.42 -9.26
N PHE A 86 -15.53 -12.20 -8.81
CA PHE A 86 -14.92 -10.88 -8.74
C PHE A 86 -14.83 -10.22 -10.12
N ASN A 87 -14.37 -10.95 -11.15
CA ASN A 87 -14.22 -10.43 -12.52
C ASN A 87 -15.57 -9.94 -13.07
N THR A 88 -16.64 -10.70 -12.87
CA THR A 88 -17.99 -10.31 -13.30
C THR A 88 -18.47 -9.06 -12.58
N PHE A 89 -18.28 -9.00 -11.26
CA PHE A 89 -18.65 -7.81 -10.48
C PHE A 89 -17.83 -6.59 -10.90
N PHE A 90 -16.52 -6.74 -11.05
CA PHE A 90 -15.61 -5.67 -11.43
C PHE A 90 -15.99 -5.06 -12.78
N LYS A 91 -16.20 -5.91 -13.80
CA LYS A 91 -16.61 -5.46 -15.14
C LYS A 91 -17.92 -4.67 -15.10
N LYS A 92 -18.90 -5.14 -14.31
CA LYS A 92 -20.23 -4.55 -14.24
C LYS A 92 -20.27 -3.25 -13.42
N ARG A 93 -19.50 -3.16 -12.34
CA ARG A 93 -19.67 -2.11 -11.31
C ARG A 93 -18.47 -1.20 -11.11
N LEU A 94 -17.25 -1.64 -11.44
CA LEU A 94 -16.01 -0.97 -11.00
C LEU A 94 -15.08 -0.54 -12.13
N LYS A 95 -15.12 -1.21 -13.29
CA LYS A 95 -14.20 -0.97 -14.42
C LYS A 95 -14.10 0.49 -14.86
N GLN A 96 -15.20 1.26 -14.79
CA GLN A 96 -15.20 2.66 -15.22
C GLN A 96 -14.36 3.56 -14.31
N ASN A 97 -14.22 3.21 -13.03
CA ASN A 97 -13.52 4.02 -12.04
C ASN A 97 -12.12 3.49 -11.74
N PHE A 98 -11.94 2.17 -11.70
CA PHE A 98 -10.66 1.54 -11.34
C PHE A 98 -9.93 1.00 -12.57
N ASN A 99 -8.68 1.42 -12.75
CA ASN A 99 -7.79 0.90 -13.79
C ASN A 99 -6.61 0.10 -13.22
N CYS A 100 -6.48 0.01 -11.90
CA CYS A 100 -5.52 -0.83 -11.21
C CYS A 100 -6.22 -1.68 -10.14
N ILE A 101 -5.81 -2.95 -9.99
CA ILE A 101 -6.34 -3.86 -8.97
C ILE A 101 -5.17 -4.52 -8.26
N HIS A 102 -5.09 -4.36 -6.94
CA HIS A 102 -4.21 -5.13 -6.08
C HIS A 102 -4.98 -6.31 -5.52
N PHE A 103 -4.64 -7.50 -5.99
CA PHE A 103 -5.02 -8.72 -5.31
C PHE A 103 -4.00 -9.05 -4.23
N LEU A 104 -4.48 -9.03 -2.99
CA LEU A 104 -3.78 -9.59 -1.83
C LEU A 104 -3.45 -11.07 -2.09
N PRO A 105 -2.47 -11.66 -1.40
CA PRO A 105 -1.85 -12.91 -1.82
C PRO A 105 -2.88 -14.01 -2.11
N PHE A 106 -2.88 -14.49 -3.35
CA PHE A 106 -3.83 -15.47 -3.88
C PHE A 106 -3.17 -16.82 -4.19
N PHE A 107 -2.00 -17.06 -3.61
CA PHE A 107 -1.24 -18.29 -3.69
C PHE A 107 -1.65 -19.25 -2.58
N PRO A 108 -1.38 -20.57 -2.71
CA PRO A 108 -1.53 -21.50 -1.61
C PRO A 108 -0.73 -21.02 -0.39
N SER A 109 -1.37 -21.01 0.78
CA SER A 109 -0.76 -20.51 2.01
C SER A 109 -1.07 -21.39 3.22
N SER A 110 -0.27 -21.31 4.28
CA SER A 110 -0.53 -22.00 5.56
C SER A 110 -1.31 -21.16 6.56
N SER A 111 -1.10 -19.85 6.56
CA SER A 111 -1.65 -18.93 7.55
C SER A 111 -1.66 -17.48 7.03
N ASP A 112 -1.88 -16.54 7.96
CA ASP A 112 -1.95 -15.09 7.76
C ASP A 112 -2.73 -14.63 6.51
N SER A 113 -3.87 -15.28 6.24
CA SER A 113 -4.77 -14.91 5.14
C SER A 113 -4.09 -14.78 3.76
N GLY A 114 -3.04 -15.57 3.49
CA GLY A 114 -2.33 -15.54 2.22
C GLY A 114 -0.83 -15.27 2.34
N PHE A 115 -0.39 -14.59 3.40
CA PHE A 115 1.00 -14.11 3.51
C PHE A 115 2.01 -15.19 3.93
N ALA A 116 1.59 -16.35 4.45
CA ALA A 116 2.48 -17.50 4.59
C ALA A 116 2.45 -18.37 3.32
N VAL A 117 3.09 -17.90 2.25
CA VAL A 117 3.04 -18.51 0.90
C VAL A 117 3.78 -19.86 0.84
N LYS A 118 3.14 -20.88 0.27
CA LYS A 118 3.70 -22.23 0.09
C LYS A 118 4.37 -22.43 -1.28
N ASP A 119 3.84 -21.77 -2.32
CA ASP A 119 4.31 -21.83 -3.70
C ASP A 119 3.78 -20.61 -4.47
N HIS A 120 4.67 -19.75 -4.96
CA HIS A 120 4.32 -18.55 -5.74
C HIS A 120 3.90 -18.87 -7.18
N ASN A 121 4.20 -20.07 -7.71
CA ASN A 121 4.01 -20.37 -9.13
C ASN A 121 2.57 -20.73 -9.51
N VAL A 122 1.75 -21.08 -8.52
CA VAL A 122 0.37 -21.55 -8.74
C VAL A 122 -0.63 -20.71 -7.95
N ILE A 123 -1.79 -20.46 -8.54
CA ILE A 123 -2.91 -19.84 -7.82
C ILE A 123 -3.58 -20.88 -6.93
N ASP A 124 -4.02 -20.47 -5.74
CA ASP A 124 -4.82 -21.34 -4.88
C ASP A 124 -6.12 -21.73 -5.59
N LYS A 125 -6.39 -23.04 -5.69
CA LYS A 125 -7.54 -23.60 -6.41
C LYS A 125 -8.89 -23.03 -5.92
N ARG A 126 -8.96 -22.53 -4.68
CA ARG A 126 -10.17 -21.87 -4.15
C ARG A 126 -10.51 -20.58 -4.91
N PHE A 127 -9.50 -19.88 -5.41
CA PHE A 127 -9.66 -18.61 -6.11
C PHE A 127 -9.78 -18.77 -7.62
N GLY A 128 -9.07 -19.75 -8.20
CA GLY A 128 -9.11 -20.06 -9.63
C GLY A 128 -7.72 -20.39 -10.18
N ASN A 129 -7.40 -19.83 -11.35
CA ASN A 129 -6.13 -20.07 -12.05
C ASN A 129 -5.64 -18.80 -12.77
N TRP A 130 -4.44 -18.85 -13.36
CA TRP A 130 -3.82 -17.72 -14.03
C TRP A 130 -4.64 -17.14 -15.19
N ASP A 131 -5.51 -17.92 -15.84
CA ASP A 131 -6.35 -17.42 -16.93
C ASP A 131 -7.38 -16.41 -16.43
N HIS A 132 -7.86 -16.55 -15.19
CA HIS A 132 -8.74 -15.55 -14.58
C HIS A 132 -8.03 -14.21 -14.41
N ILE A 133 -6.75 -14.22 -14.01
CA ILE A 133 -5.91 -13.02 -13.89
C ILE A 133 -5.63 -12.43 -15.27
N LYS A 134 -5.20 -13.24 -16.24
CA LYS A 134 -4.97 -12.81 -17.63
C LYS A 134 -6.20 -12.18 -18.28
N ARG A 135 -7.40 -12.73 -18.03
CA ARG A 135 -8.65 -12.15 -18.53
C ARG A 135 -8.94 -10.79 -17.91
N LEU A 136 -8.65 -10.62 -16.62
CA LEU A 136 -8.85 -9.34 -15.93
C LEU A 136 -7.80 -8.30 -16.31
N SER A 137 -6.56 -8.72 -16.59
CA SER A 137 -5.45 -7.83 -16.96
C SER A 137 -5.68 -7.09 -18.28
N LYS A 138 -6.65 -7.52 -19.09
CA LYS A 138 -7.11 -6.79 -20.29
C LYS A 138 -7.91 -5.53 -19.97
N TYR A 139 -8.40 -5.39 -18.74
CA TYR A 139 -9.25 -4.26 -18.31
C TYR A 139 -8.64 -3.41 -17.20
N ALA A 140 -7.61 -3.92 -16.51
CA ALA A 140 -6.92 -3.22 -15.43
C ALA A 140 -5.48 -3.71 -15.31
N ASN A 141 -4.60 -2.86 -14.78
CA ASN A 141 -3.26 -3.26 -14.38
C ASN A 141 -3.34 -4.04 -13.06
N ILE A 142 -2.82 -5.26 -13.06
CA ILE A 142 -2.90 -6.13 -11.88
C ILE A 142 -1.63 -5.97 -11.06
N MET A 143 -1.82 -5.64 -9.79
CA MET A 143 -0.82 -5.66 -8.74
C MET A 143 -0.93 -6.99 -7.98
N ALA A 144 0.20 -7.68 -7.83
CA ALA A 144 0.33 -8.86 -6.99
C ALA A 144 1.40 -8.65 -5.92
N ASP A 145 1.19 -9.29 -4.77
CA ASP A 145 2.21 -9.40 -3.74
C ASP A 145 3.34 -10.33 -4.17
N ILE A 146 4.56 -9.81 -4.14
CA ILE A 146 5.76 -10.63 -4.01
C ILE A 146 6.04 -10.72 -2.51
N VAL A 147 5.54 -11.80 -1.88
CA VAL A 147 5.88 -12.14 -0.50
C VAL A 147 7.33 -12.59 -0.49
N ILE A 148 8.22 -11.61 -0.31
CA ILE A 148 9.63 -11.74 -0.63
C ILE A 148 10.48 -12.06 0.60
N ASN A 149 10.10 -11.57 1.79
CA ASN A 149 10.92 -11.75 2.98
C ASN A 149 10.93 -13.18 3.51
N HIS A 150 9.83 -13.91 3.36
CA HIS A 150 9.61 -15.17 4.06
C HIS A 150 8.77 -16.13 3.23
N ALA A 151 8.87 -17.43 3.55
CA ALA A 151 8.03 -18.47 2.97
C ALA A 151 7.42 -19.36 4.08
N SER A 152 6.35 -20.07 3.73
CA SER A 152 5.69 -20.99 4.65
C SER A 152 6.59 -22.17 5.02
N SER A 153 6.64 -22.53 6.30
CA SER A 153 7.23 -23.80 6.75
C SER A 153 6.49 -25.05 6.24
N LYS A 154 5.33 -24.87 5.60
CA LYS A 154 4.58 -25.94 4.92
C LYS A 154 4.73 -25.90 3.39
N GLY A 155 5.63 -25.05 2.88
CA GLY A 155 5.87 -24.81 1.46
C GLY A 155 6.89 -25.75 0.82
N VAL A 156 7.05 -25.64 -0.51
CA VAL A 156 7.95 -26.49 -1.29
C VAL A 156 9.41 -26.24 -0.92
N TRP A 157 9.83 -24.97 -0.87
CA TRP A 157 11.20 -24.61 -0.47
C TRP A 157 11.56 -25.12 0.93
N PHE A 158 10.65 -25.03 1.89
CA PHE A 158 10.93 -25.50 3.25
C PHE A 158 11.04 -27.03 3.33
N LYS A 159 10.22 -27.77 2.59
CA LYS A 159 10.37 -29.23 2.48
C LYS A 159 11.72 -29.60 1.87
N ASN A 160 12.18 -28.84 0.87
CA ASN A 160 13.48 -29.03 0.25
C ASN A 160 14.62 -28.68 1.21
N PHE A 161 14.49 -27.60 1.99
CA PHE A 161 15.41 -27.23 3.07
C PHE A 161 15.61 -28.36 4.08
N LEU A 162 14.51 -28.96 4.58
CA LEU A 162 14.57 -30.07 5.53
C LEU A 162 15.24 -31.34 4.97
N LYS A 163 15.18 -31.52 3.64
CA LYS A 163 15.75 -32.67 2.92
C LYS A 163 17.12 -32.38 2.29
N ASN A 164 17.69 -31.20 2.54
CA ASN A 164 18.92 -30.74 1.91
C ASN A 164 18.89 -30.86 0.36
N LYS A 165 17.76 -30.48 -0.26
CA LYS A 165 17.51 -30.62 -1.71
C LYS A 165 17.42 -29.28 -2.43
N ASP A 166 17.97 -29.18 -3.63
CA ASP A 166 17.81 -28.03 -4.51
C ASP A 166 16.49 -28.07 -5.34
N PRO A 167 15.87 -26.91 -5.63
CA PRO A 167 16.12 -25.61 -5.01
C PRO A 167 15.51 -25.55 -3.60
N GLY A 168 16.17 -24.87 -2.66
CA GLY A 168 15.63 -24.62 -1.31
C GLY A 168 16.52 -25.04 -0.14
N LYS A 169 17.55 -25.86 -0.38
CA LYS A 169 18.43 -26.39 0.67
C LYS A 169 19.05 -25.32 1.58
N ASP A 170 19.37 -24.15 1.03
CA ASP A 170 20.02 -23.03 1.74
C ASP A 170 19.20 -21.72 1.66
N TYR A 171 17.88 -21.83 1.54
CA TYR A 171 17.00 -20.67 1.30
C TYR A 171 16.55 -19.97 2.59
N PHE A 172 16.69 -20.59 3.76
CA PHE A 172 16.18 -20.04 5.01
C PHE A 172 17.30 -19.55 5.91
N PHE A 173 17.06 -18.43 6.59
CA PHE A 173 18.07 -17.83 7.46
C PHE A 173 18.17 -18.60 8.78
N SER A 174 19.22 -19.42 8.89
CA SER A 174 19.61 -20.11 10.11
C SER A 174 20.54 -19.24 10.94
N VAL A 175 20.31 -19.21 12.24
CA VAL A 175 21.03 -18.33 13.17
C VAL A 175 21.99 -19.14 14.02
N ASP A 176 23.28 -18.78 13.97
CA ASP A 176 24.31 -19.37 14.83
C ASP A 176 24.25 -18.82 16.27
N ARG A 177 25.09 -19.36 17.17
CA ARG A 177 25.15 -18.90 18.57
C ARG A 177 25.78 -17.50 18.74
N LYS A 178 26.53 -17.02 17.75
CA LYS A 178 27.29 -15.76 17.80
C LYS A 178 26.46 -14.57 17.32
N PHE A 179 25.38 -14.79 16.58
CA PHE A 179 24.52 -13.74 16.06
C PHE A 179 23.79 -12.98 17.18
N ASN A 180 24.02 -11.67 17.26
CA ASN A 180 23.42 -10.83 18.29
C ASN A 180 22.12 -10.18 17.82
N THR A 181 21.00 -10.58 18.42
CA THR A 181 19.65 -10.07 18.09
C THR A 181 19.17 -8.94 19.01
N LYS A 182 20.01 -8.38 19.90
CA LYS A 182 19.58 -7.42 20.93
C LYS A 182 18.94 -6.14 20.36
N LYS A 183 19.42 -5.65 19.21
CA LYS A 183 18.94 -4.41 18.57
C LYS A 183 17.79 -4.60 17.58
N VAL A 184 17.38 -5.84 17.29
CA VAL A 184 16.40 -6.15 16.24
C VAL A 184 15.05 -5.51 16.54
N ILE A 185 14.48 -4.79 15.56
CA ILE A 185 13.11 -4.28 15.65
C ILE A 185 12.12 -5.39 15.31
N ARG A 186 11.22 -5.70 16.24
CA ARG A 186 10.26 -6.81 16.10
C ARG A 186 8.82 -6.31 15.93
N PRO A 187 8.13 -6.68 14.84
CA PRO A 187 6.73 -6.31 14.65
C PRO A 187 5.76 -7.17 15.48
N ARG A 188 6.26 -8.27 16.09
CA ARG A 188 5.45 -9.28 16.78
C ARG A 188 6.03 -9.69 18.13
N GLU A 189 5.17 -10.26 18.98
CA GLU A 189 5.53 -10.66 20.35
C GLU A 189 6.19 -12.05 20.45
N HIS A 190 5.84 -13.00 19.57
CA HIS A 190 6.35 -14.38 19.61
C HIS A 190 7.87 -14.45 19.48
N PRO A 191 8.57 -15.45 20.06
CA PRO A 191 10.03 -15.58 19.92
C PRO A 191 10.52 -15.45 18.48
N LEU A 192 11.58 -14.69 18.27
CA LEU A 192 12.15 -14.42 16.92
C LEU A 192 12.75 -15.68 16.29
N LEU A 193 13.41 -16.51 17.11
CA LEU A 193 14.06 -17.73 16.66
C LEU A 193 13.18 -18.92 16.99
N GLN A 194 12.88 -19.73 15.98
CA GLN A 194 12.11 -20.97 16.09
C GLN A 194 13.01 -22.17 15.85
N LYS A 195 12.83 -23.22 16.64
CA LYS A 195 13.61 -24.45 16.50
C LYS A 195 12.90 -25.41 15.54
N PHE A 196 13.61 -25.89 14.53
CA PHE A 196 13.12 -26.90 13.59
C PHE A 196 14.02 -28.13 13.62
N LYS A 197 13.40 -29.32 13.71
CA LYS A 197 14.11 -30.59 13.56
C LYS A 197 14.39 -30.81 12.07
N MET A 198 15.65 -31.04 11.74
CA MET A 198 16.08 -31.54 10.44
C MET A 198 16.40 -33.03 10.54
N TYR A 199 16.72 -33.65 9.40
CA TYR A 199 17.05 -35.08 9.34
C TYR A 199 18.27 -35.44 10.22
N ASP A 200 19.27 -34.56 10.26
CA ASP A 200 20.58 -34.77 10.90
C ASP A 200 20.83 -33.92 12.16
N ASN A 201 20.10 -32.80 12.33
CA ASN A 201 20.31 -31.88 13.45
C ASN A 201 19.08 -31.00 13.73
N GLN A 202 19.12 -30.18 14.79
CA GLN A 202 18.15 -29.13 15.06
C GLN A 202 18.73 -27.74 14.70
N LYS A 203 18.04 -27.00 13.83
CA LYS A 203 18.43 -25.61 13.48
C LYS A 203 17.49 -24.59 14.11
N LYS A 204 18.04 -23.42 14.45
CA LYS A 204 17.28 -22.23 14.86
C LYS A 204 17.10 -21.34 13.64
N LEU A 205 15.86 -21.19 13.18
CA LEU A 205 15.53 -20.37 12.02
C LEU A 205 14.87 -19.06 12.46
N TRP A 206 15.10 -18.02 11.67
CA TRP A 206 14.54 -16.69 11.90
C TRP A 206 13.10 -16.61 11.41
N CYS A 207 12.21 -16.11 12.27
CA CYS A 207 10.80 -15.91 11.99
C CYS A 207 10.39 -14.52 12.47
N THR A 208 10.23 -13.57 11.55
CA THR A 208 9.90 -12.17 11.88
C THR A 208 8.43 -11.99 12.24
N PHE A 209 7.52 -12.73 11.58
CA PHE A 209 6.07 -12.43 11.57
C PHE A 209 5.16 -13.51 12.18
N SER A 210 5.48 -14.78 11.98
CA SER A 210 4.83 -15.90 12.66
C SER A 210 5.77 -17.10 12.71
N PRO A 211 5.53 -18.09 13.59
CA PRO A 211 6.34 -19.30 13.62
C PRO A 211 6.32 -20.14 12.34
N ASP A 212 5.30 -19.99 11.49
CA ASP A 212 5.21 -20.68 10.20
C ASP A 212 5.63 -19.82 9.00
N GLN A 213 5.99 -18.56 9.22
CA GLN A 213 6.62 -17.65 8.25
C GLN A 213 8.13 -17.63 8.52
N VAL A 214 8.88 -18.44 7.79
CA VAL A 214 10.34 -18.57 7.98
C VAL A 214 11.04 -17.64 7.01
N ASP A 215 11.87 -16.75 7.53
CA ASP A 215 12.56 -15.72 6.76
C ASP A 215 13.57 -16.34 5.79
N LEU A 216 13.55 -15.84 4.56
CA LEU A 216 14.45 -16.24 3.50
C LEU A 216 15.82 -15.56 3.68
N ASN A 217 16.86 -16.24 3.23
CA ASN A 217 18.25 -15.81 3.33
C ASN A 217 18.70 -15.12 2.04
N PHE A 218 18.53 -13.80 1.96
CA PHE A 218 18.99 -13.03 0.78
C PHE A 218 20.51 -12.91 0.65
N LYS A 219 21.29 -13.34 1.66
CA LYS A 219 22.74 -13.54 1.51
C LYS A 219 23.06 -14.67 0.53
N ASN A 220 22.12 -15.59 0.30
CA ASN A 220 22.19 -16.57 -0.77
C ASN A 220 21.67 -15.95 -2.09
N PRO A 221 22.52 -15.72 -3.10
CA PRO A 221 22.12 -15.13 -4.38
C PRO A 221 21.11 -15.96 -5.18
N ASP A 222 21.00 -17.28 -4.99
CA ASP A 222 19.98 -18.07 -5.68
C ASP A 222 18.55 -17.74 -5.23
N VAL A 223 18.36 -17.29 -4.00
CA VAL A 223 17.06 -16.75 -3.54
C VAL A 223 16.66 -15.53 -4.37
N LEU A 224 17.61 -14.62 -4.61
CA LEU A 224 17.37 -13.43 -5.45
C LEU A 224 17.00 -13.83 -6.87
N ILE A 225 17.72 -14.79 -7.46
CA ILE A 225 17.46 -15.29 -8.81
C ILE A 225 16.06 -15.91 -8.92
N ASP A 226 15.63 -16.69 -7.94
CA ASP A 226 14.28 -17.28 -7.97
C ASP A 226 13.18 -16.22 -7.88
N PHE A 227 13.37 -15.13 -7.14
CA PHE A 227 12.43 -14.00 -7.18
C PHE A 227 12.44 -13.26 -8.52
N VAL A 228 13.59 -13.12 -9.19
CA VAL A 228 13.63 -12.59 -10.57
C VAL A 228 12.76 -13.46 -11.50
N LYS A 229 12.90 -14.79 -11.44
CA LYS A 229 12.09 -15.73 -12.25
C LYS A 229 10.59 -15.65 -11.91
N ILE A 230 10.25 -15.54 -10.62
CA ILE A 230 8.85 -15.39 -10.17
C ILE A 230 8.25 -14.11 -10.77
N MET A 231 8.95 -12.98 -10.68
CA MET A 231 8.48 -11.71 -11.23
C MET A 231 8.30 -11.81 -12.76
N MET A 232 9.26 -12.36 -13.49
CA MET A 232 9.13 -12.60 -14.94
C MET A 232 7.94 -13.51 -15.28
N THR A 233 7.74 -14.58 -14.51
CA THR A 233 6.59 -15.47 -14.65
C THR A 233 5.30 -14.69 -14.46
N PHE A 234 5.19 -13.87 -13.42
CA PHE A 234 4.00 -13.06 -13.15
C PHE A 234 3.68 -12.09 -14.30
N ILE A 235 4.71 -11.47 -14.90
CA ILE A 235 4.55 -10.61 -16.08
C ILE A 235 3.93 -11.39 -17.23
N SER A 236 4.44 -12.60 -17.52
CA SER A 236 3.86 -13.48 -18.55
C SER A 236 2.41 -13.91 -18.26
N LYS A 237 1.96 -13.79 -17.00
CA LYS A 237 0.60 -14.09 -16.55
C LYS A 237 -0.29 -12.84 -16.40
N GLY A 238 0.18 -11.67 -16.83
CA GLY A 238 -0.62 -10.43 -16.88
C GLY A 238 -0.51 -9.54 -15.63
N ILE A 239 0.37 -9.86 -14.69
CA ILE A 239 0.74 -8.94 -13.61
C ILE A 239 1.64 -7.85 -14.21
N SER A 240 1.45 -6.61 -13.78
CA SER A 240 2.36 -5.52 -14.17
C SER A 240 2.82 -4.66 -13.02
N ILE A 241 2.28 -4.85 -11.82
CA ILE A 241 2.69 -4.11 -10.64
C ILE A 241 3.06 -5.10 -9.54
N PHE A 242 4.17 -4.87 -8.86
CA PHE A 242 4.70 -5.75 -7.83
C PHE A 242 4.71 -5.05 -6.49
N ARG A 243 3.90 -5.52 -5.55
CA ARG A 243 4.01 -5.09 -4.15
C ARG A 243 5.05 -5.97 -3.45
N LEU A 244 6.17 -5.39 -3.05
CA LEU A 244 7.21 -6.08 -2.28
C LEU A 244 6.80 -6.07 -0.80
N ASP A 245 6.28 -7.21 -0.34
CA ASP A 245 5.78 -7.37 1.02
C ASP A 245 6.92 -7.56 2.02
N ALA A 246 6.82 -6.88 3.18
CA ALA A 246 7.81 -6.96 4.25
C ALA A 246 9.26 -6.70 3.79
N VAL A 247 9.44 -5.93 2.72
CA VAL A 247 10.72 -5.76 2.04
C VAL A 247 11.78 -5.11 2.95
N GLY A 248 11.37 -4.32 3.94
CA GLY A 248 12.29 -3.74 4.91
C GLY A 248 13.14 -4.77 5.67
N TYR A 249 12.69 -6.03 5.78
CA TYR A 249 13.32 -7.09 6.58
C TYR A 249 14.22 -8.05 5.77
N LEU A 250 14.46 -7.80 4.48
CA LEU A 250 15.19 -8.74 3.61
C LEU A 250 16.59 -9.12 4.12
N TRP A 251 17.30 -8.19 4.74
CA TRP A 251 18.68 -8.39 5.18
C TRP A 251 18.83 -8.45 6.70
N LYS A 252 19.72 -9.32 7.18
CA LYS A 252 19.93 -9.61 8.60
C LYS A 252 21.42 -9.50 8.93
N GLU A 253 21.74 -8.67 9.91
CA GLU A 253 23.13 -8.39 10.33
C GLU A 253 23.24 -8.24 11.85
N THR A 254 24.30 -8.81 12.43
CA THR A 254 24.51 -8.78 13.88
C THR A 254 24.62 -7.34 14.38
N ASN A 255 24.11 -7.05 15.59
CA ASN A 255 24.15 -5.69 16.17
C ASN A 255 23.46 -4.59 15.34
N THR A 256 22.52 -4.93 14.47
CA THR A 256 21.68 -3.97 13.73
C THR A 256 20.20 -4.12 14.06
N GLU A 257 19.37 -3.20 13.58
CA GLU A 257 17.91 -3.31 13.70
C GLU A 257 17.30 -4.40 12.78
N CYS A 258 18.09 -4.93 11.82
CA CYS A 258 17.65 -5.88 10.78
C CYS A 258 16.40 -5.41 10.02
N VAL A 259 16.27 -4.09 9.85
CA VAL A 259 15.25 -3.46 9.04
C VAL A 259 15.90 -2.30 8.29
N ASN A 260 15.51 -2.07 7.03
CA ASN A 260 15.95 -0.94 6.23
C ASN A 260 17.48 -0.90 5.98
N LEU A 261 18.15 -2.05 5.91
CA LEU A 261 19.59 -2.10 5.69
C LEU A 261 19.96 -1.77 4.23
N PRO A 262 21.17 -1.25 3.96
CA PRO A 262 21.58 -0.83 2.61
C PRO A 262 21.44 -1.92 1.53
N GLN A 263 21.67 -3.18 1.88
CA GLN A 263 21.54 -4.30 0.96
C GLN A 263 20.10 -4.50 0.50
N THR A 264 19.11 -4.25 1.37
CA THR A 264 17.68 -4.25 0.99
C THR A 264 17.43 -3.26 -0.15
N HIS A 265 17.93 -2.02 -0.01
CA HIS A 265 17.80 -1.00 -1.04
C HIS A 265 18.48 -1.42 -2.36
N GLN A 266 19.69 -1.98 -2.29
CA GLN A 266 20.38 -2.43 -3.51
C GLN A 266 19.66 -3.58 -4.23
N ILE A 267 19.04 -4.51 -3.49
CA ILE A 267 18.22 -5.58 -4.05
C ILE A 267 17.01 -5.00 -4.81
N ILE A 268 16.32 -4.01 -4.23
CA ILE A 268 15.16 -3.39 -4.89
C ILE A 268 15.59 -2.60 -6.15
N LYS A 269 16.71 -1.88 -6.08
CA LYS A 269 17.31 -1.20 -7.24
C LYS A 269 17.70 -2.19 -8.34
N LEU A 270 18.23 -3.37 -7.98
CA LEU A 270 18.52 -4.43 -8.94
C LEU A 270 17.24 -4.96 -9.59
N PHE A 271 16.17 -5.21 -8.81
CA PHE A 271 14.87 -5.59 -9.40
C PHE A 271 14.34 -4.50 -10.34
N ARG A 272 14.41 -3.23 -9.95
CA ARG A 272 14.01 -2.09 -10.77
C ARG A 272 14.76 -2.08 -12.11
N LEU A 273 16.09 -2.19 -12.06
CA LEU A 273 16.96 -2.23 -13.24
C LEU A 273 16.65 -3.42 -14.15
N ILE A 274 16.43 -4.62 -13.59
CA ILE A 274 16.06 -5.81 -14.37
C ILE A 274 14.73 -5.59 -15.09
N LEU A 275 13.71 -5.08 -14.39
CA LEU A 275 12.40 -4.83 -14.98
C LEU A 275 12.44 -3.76 -16.09
N GLU A 276 13.29 -2.74 -15.96
CA GLU A 276 13.47 -1.70 -16.98
C GLU A 276 14.17 -2.21 -18.25
N ARG A 277 14.94 -3.31 -18.14
CA ARG A 277 15.58 -3.97 -19.30
C ARG A 277 14.64 -4.96 -20.03
N LEU A 278 13.40 -5.14 -19.56
CA LEU A 278 12.41 -5.97 -20.25
C LEU A 278 11.70 -5.17 -21.36
N ASN A 279 11.27 -5.84 -22.42
CA ASN A 279 10.50 -5.26 -23.53
C ASN A 279 9.04 -4.87 -23.14
N THR A 280 8.74 -4.88 -21.85
CA THR A 280 7.44 -4.50 -21.27
C THR A 280 7.67 -3.66 -20.01
N ARG A 281 6.71 -2.80 -19.67
CA ARG A 281 6.79 -1.94 -18.49
C ARG A 281 6.14 -2.62 -17.28
N SER A 282 6.81 -2.53 -16.13
CA SER A 282 6.31 -3.01 -14.83
C SER A 282 6.68 -2.03 -13.72
N TRP A 283 5.86 -1.98 -12.67
CA TRP A 283 6.04 -1.06 -11.55
C TRP A 283 6.34 -1.82 -10.25
N ILE A 284 7.20 -1.24 -9.41
CA ILE A 284 7.53 -1.74 -8.08
C ILE A 284 6.88 -0.83 -7.05
N VAL A 285 6.19 -1.45 -6.09
CA VAL A 285 5.60 -0.80 -4.92
C VAL A 285 6.19 -1.42 -3.68
N THR A 286 6.78 -0.61 -2.80
CA THR A 286 7.31 -1.12 -1.52
C THR A 286 6.30 -0.91 -0.42
N GLU A 287 6.10 -1.95 0.40
CA GLU A 287 5.38 -1.81 1.65
C GLU A 287 6.33 -1.66 2.83
N THR A 288 6.40 -0.44 3.35
CA THR A 288 7.33 -0.04 4.41
C THR A 288 6.61 0.81 5.44
N ASN A 289 6.06 0.17 6.47
CA ASN A 289 5.41 0.84 7.61
C ASN A 289 6.46 1.47 8.56
N LEU A 290 7.23 2.42 8.02
CA LEU A 290 8.33 3.12 8.67
C LEU A 290 8.03 4.63 8.74
N PRO A 291 8.53 5.34 9.77
CA PRO A 291 8.28 6.78 9.93
C PRO A 291 9.11 7.64 8.96
N GLY A 292 8.50 8.72 8.47
CA GLY A 292 9.17 9.85 7.82
C GLY A 292 10.19 9.47 6.74
N LYS A 293 11.45 9.91 6.93
CA LYS A 293 12.57 9.76 5.97
C LYS A 293 12.87 8.30 5.61
N GLN A 294 12.59 7.34 6.50
CA GLN A 294 12.84 5.92 6.23
C GLN A 294 11.90 5.33 5.19
N ASN A 295 10.65 5.79 5.13
CA ASN A 295 9.73 5.37 4.07
C ASN A 295 10.12 6.02 2.73
N LEU A 296 10.50 7.30 2.77
CA LEU A 296 10.93 8.07 1.60
C LEU A 296 12.21 7.54 0.97
N SER A 297 13.11 6.90 1.74
CA SER A 297 14.37 6.37 1.20
C SER A 297 14.16 5.27 0.15
N TYR A 298 13.00 4.60 0.13
CA TYR A 298 12.66 3.58 -0.88
C TYR A 298 12.34 4.14 -2.26
N PHE A 299 12.20 5.45 -2.41
CA PHE A 299 12.26 6.06 -3.73
C PHE A 299 13.68 6.07 -4.33
N GLY A 300 14.70 5.89 -3.49
CA GLY A 300 16.10 6.01 -3.87
C GLY A 300 16.40 7.37 -4.49
N ASN A 301 17.23 7.36 -5.53
CA ASN A 301 17.47 8.51 -6.39
C ASN A 301 16.61 8.43 -7.65
N ASN A 302 15.33 8.07 -7.48
CA ASN A 302 14.40 7.73 -8.58
C ASN A 302 14.74 6.38 -9.26
N ASP A 303 15.52 5.52 -8.58
CA ASP A 303 16.10 4.28 -9.11
C ASP A 303 15.67 3.01 -8.34
N GLU A 304 14.70 3.14 -7.43
CA GLU A 304 14.25 2.03 -6.56
C GLU A 304 12.74 1.76 -6.75
N ALA A 305 11.89 2.01 -5.74
CA ALA A 305 10.46 1.83 -5.87
C ALA A 305 9.86 2.94 -6.74
N HIS A 306 8.88 2.58 -7.56
CA HIS A 306 8.09 3.60 -8.24
C HIS A 306 7.08 4.18 -7.26
N TRP A 307 6.39 3.31 -6.52
CA TRP A 307 5.37 3.73 -5.56
C TRP A 307 5.76 3.31 -4.15
N ILE A 308 5.48 4.16 -3.17
CA ILE A 308 5.59 3.81 -1.76
C ILE A 308 4.26 4.07 -1.07
N TYR A 309 3.89 3.21 -0.13
CA TYR A 309 2.68 3.42 0.66
C TYR A 309 2.80 4.67 1.55
N ASN A 310 1.75 5.48 1.59
CA ASN A 310 1.69 6.64 2.49
C ASN A 310 1.07 6.25 3.85
N PHE A 311 1.83 5.55 4.68
CA PHE A 311 1.35 5.00 5.96
C PHE A 311 1.00 6.06 7.02
N SER A 312 1.54 7.28 6.93
CA SER A 312 1.17 8.38 7.83
C SER A 312 -0.24 8.90 7.57
N LEU A 313 -0.76 8.76 6.35
CA LEU A 313 -2.05 9.34 5.97
C LEU A 313 -3.26 8.75 6.72
N PRO A 314 -3.48 7.42 6.79
CA PRO A 314 -4.65 6.86 7.47
C PRO A 314 -4.83 7.32 8.93
N PRO A 315 -3.82 7.20 9.83
CA PRO A 315 -3.99 7.62 11.22
C PRO A 315 -4.12 9.14 11.36
N LEU A 316 -3.51 9.96 10.50
CA LEU A 316 -3.64 11.42 10.56
C LEU A 316 -5.02 11.90 10.11
N VAL A 317 -5.56 11.36 9.01
CA VAL A 317 -6.94 11.66 8.58
C VAL A 317 -7.93 11.21 9.65
N ALA A 318 -7.71 10.05 10.25
CA ALA A 318 -8.52 9.58 11.37
C ALA A 318 -8.45 10.54 12.55
N TYR A 319 -7.26 10.96 12.98
CA TYR A 319 -7.09 11.93 14.06
C TYR A 319 -7.83 13.24 13.75
N THR A 320 -7.61 13.82 12.58
CA THR A 320 -8.21 15.10 12.17
C THR A 320 -9.73 15.07 12.23
N LEU A 321 -10.36 14.01 11.73
CA LEU A 321 -11.83 13.91 11.69
C LEU A 321 -12.45 13.46 13.02
N LEU A 322 -11.68 12.76 13.88
CA LEU A 322 -12.13 12.34 15.20
C LEU A 322 -12.10 13.48 16.22
N PHE A 323 -11.10 14.36 16.10
CA PHE A 323 -10.84 15.45 17.04
C PHE A 323 -11.15 16.83 16.47
N GLU A 324 -11.66 16.89 15.25
CA GLU A 324 -12.08 18.13 14.58
C GLU A 324 -10.94 19.18 14.55
N ASP A 325 -9.72 18.70 14.28
CA ASP A 325 -8.48 19.50 14.26
C ASP A 325 -7.57 19.12 13.07
N SER A 326 -7.44 20.05 12.11
CA SER A 326 -6.60 19.89 10.92
C SER A 326 -5.11 20.20 11.14
N THR A 327 -4.70 20.70 12.32
CA THR A 327 -3.33 21.21 12.55
C THR A 327 -2.26 20.19 12.17
N GLN A 328 -2.41 18.94 12.63
CA GLN A 328 -1.38 17.91 12.47
C GLN A 328 -1.30 17.39 11.04
N ILE A 329 -2.43 17.20 10.37
CA ILE A 329 -2.43 16.81 8.95
C ILE A 329 -1.92 17.94 8.06
N SER A 330 -2.22 19.20 8.37
CA SER A 330 -1.71 20.37 7.65
C SER A 330 -0.19 20.50 7.78
N ASN A 331 0.34 20.40 9.00
CA ASN A 331 1.79 20.48 9.23
C ASN A 331 2.53 19.31 8.58
N TRP A 332 2.00 18.10 8.71
CA TRP A 332 2.56 16.93 8.03
C TRP A 332 2.56 17.12 6.51
N SER A 333 1.43 17.51 5.93
CA SER A 333 1.25 17.73 4.49
C SER A 333 2.17 18.83 3.95
N LYS A 334 2.42 19.91 4.71
CA LYS A 334 3.42 20.94 4.39
C LYS A 334 4.86 20.41 4.38
N SER A 335 5.17 19.42 5.21
CA SER A 335 6.53 18.85 5.34
C SER A 335 6.83 17.71 4.37
N MET A 336 5.81 17.14 3.73
CA MET A 336 5.98 16.03 2.80
C MET A 336 6.63 16.51 1.51
N PRO A 337 7.77 15.94 1.08
CA PRO A 337 8.39 16.33 -0.17
C PRO A 337 7.53 15.86 -1.35
N PRO A 338 7.43 16.66 -2.43
CA PRO A 338 6.72 16.22 -3.63
C PRO A 338 7.43 15.01 -4.25
N ALA A 339 6.64 14.04 -4.72
CA ALA A 339 7.20 12.90 -5.44
C ALA A 339 7.78 13.34 -6.80
N ARG A 340 9.02 12.91 -7.09
CA ARG A 340 9.69 13.17 -8.37
C ARG A 340 8.96 12.47 -9.53
N ASN A 341 9.16 12.96 -10.75
CA ASN A 341 8.62 12.30 -11.95
C ASN A 341 9.09 10.85 -12.05
N GLY A 342 8.15 9.93 -12.24
CA GLY A 342 8.37 8.48 -12.20
C GLY A 342 8.06 7.83 -10.85
N ASN A 343 8.00 8.64 -9.79
CA ASN A 343 7.67 8.21 -8.44
C ASN A 343 6.32 8.75 -7.98
N THR A 344 5.63 8.03 -7.11
CA THR A 344 4.35 8.49 -6.54
C THR A 344 4.07 7.87 -5.18
N TYR A 345 3.38 8.62 -4.33
CA TYR A 345 2.76 8.06 -3.13
C TYR A 345 1.57 7.19 -3.51
N LEU A 346 1.36 6.11 -2.75
CA LEU A 346 0.12 5.34 -2.75
C LEU A 346 -0.68 5.72 -1.50
N ASN A 347 -1.66 6.61 -1.70
CA ASN A 347 -2.51 7.16 -0.65
C ASN A 347 -3.67 6.22 -0.36
N PHE A 348 -3.81 5.79 0.89
CA PHE A 348 -4.88 4.89 1.31
C PHE A 348 -5.37 5.30 2.71
N LEU A 349 -6.56 4.83 3.08
CA LEU A 349 -7.13 5.06 4.43
C LEU A 349 -7.44 3.75 5.18
N ALA A 350 -7.46 2.63 4.48
CA ALA A 350 -7.67 1.30 5.03
C ALA A 350 -6.93 0.28 4.18
N SER A 351 -6.49 -0.81 4.81
CA SER A 351 -5.87 -1.95 4.12
C SER A 351 -6.37 -3.24 4.74
N HIS A 352 -5.76 -4.37 4.35
CA HIS A 352 -6.02 -5.66 4.96
C HIS A 352 -5.45 -5.80 6.39
N ASP A 353 -4.56 -4.88 6.77
CA ASP A 353 -3.98 -4.82 8.10
C ASP A 353 -4.71 -3.81 8.97
N GLY A 354 -4.31 -3.74 10.24
CA GLY A 354 -4.75 -2.64 11.10
C GLY A 354 -4.10 -1.33 10.66
N ILE A 355 -4.65 -0.21 11.09
CA ILE A 355 -4.06 1.10 10.89
C ILE A 355 -2.75 1.15 11.69
N GLY A 356 -1.62 1.29 11.00
CA GLY A 356 -0.32 1.39 11.63
C GLY A 356 -0.21 2.65 12.49
N MET A 357 0.28 2.49 13.73
CA MET A 357 0.44 3.60 14.68
C MET A 357 1.90 4.08 14.78
N ARG A 358 2.86 3.36 14.19
CA ARG A 358 4.24 3.86 14.06
C ARG A 358 4.38 5.15 13.24
N PRO A 359 3.67 5.33 12.12
CA PRO A 359 3.84 6.50 11.25
C PRO A 359 3.46 7.85 11.86
N ILE A 360 2.77 7.86 13.02
CA ILE A 360 2.45 9.07 13.77
C ILE A 360 3.49 9.40 14.86
N GLU A 361 4.49 8.53 15.08
CA GLU A 361 5.59 8.80 16.00
C GLU A 361 6.37 10.03 15.52
N GLY A 362 6.46 11.07 16.37
CA GLY A 362 7.08 12.35 16.01
C GLY A 362 6.15 13.33 15.29
N ILE A 363 4.90 12.94 15.00
CA ILE A 363 3.86 13.84 14.47
C ILE A 363 2.84 14.16 15.57
N LEU A 364 2.26 13.12 16.18
CA LEU A 364 1.38 13.28 17.33
C LEU A 364 2.19 13.15 18.62
N ASN A 365 1.93 14.04 19.58
CA ASN A 365 2.46 13.87 20.93
C ASN A 365 1.74 12.73 21.68
N GLU A 366 2.27 12.36 22.85
CA GLU A 366 1.76 11.22 23.62
C GLU A 366 0.32 11.44 24.10
N LEU A 367 -0.05 12.65 24.53
CA LEU A 367 -1.40 12.99 24.95
C LEU A 367 -2.40 12.84 23.80
N GLN A 368 -2.05 13.35 22.62
CA GLN A 368 -2.88 13.24 21.40
C GLN A 368 -3.05 11.78 20.99
N SER A 369 -1.96 11.01 20.99
CA SER A 369 -1.98 9.58 20.66
C SER A 369 -2.87 8.80 21.63
N ASN A 370 -2.73 9.04 22.94
CA ASN A 370 -3.53 8.38 23.96
C ASN A 370 -5.03 8.71 23.84
N LYS A 371 -5.38 9.97 23.57
CA LYS A 371 -6.77 10.37 23.27
C LYS A 371 -7.32 9.62 22.06
N MET A 372 -6.54 9.53 20.99
CA MET A 372 -6.90 8.78 19.78
C MET A 372 -7.14 7.29 20.08
N PHE A 373 -6.26 6.65 20.85
CA PHE A 373 -6.42 5.23 21.21
C PHE A 373 -7.67 4.99 22.05
N LEU A 374 -7.96 5.85 23.04
CA LEU A 374 -9.20 5.77 23.81
C LEU A 374 -10.43 5.92 22.92
N ARG A 375 -10.38 6.81 21.92
CA ARG A 375 -11.49 6.97 20.98
C ARG A 375 -11.72 5.77 20.09
N ILE A 376 -10.64 5.23 19.53
CA ILE A 376 -10.69 3.99 18.75
C ILE A 376 -11.29 2.85 19.56
N LYS A 377 -10.88 2.70 20.83
CA LYS A 377 -11.43 1.68 21.73
C LYS A 377 -12.93 1.85 21.96
N LYS A 378 -13.42 3.08 22.17
CA LYS A 378 -14.86 3.38 22.30
C LYS A 378 -15.65 3.09 21.02
N ASN A 379 -15.01 3.17 19.86
CA ASN A 379 -15.58 2.74 18.58
C ASN A 379 -15.38 1.23 18.29
N ASN A 380 -15.13 0.43 19.32
CA ASN A 380 -14.94 -1.02 19.27
C ASN A 380 -13.68 -1.50 18.52
N GLY A 381 -12.67 -0.64 18.38
CA GLY A 381 -11.38 -1.04 17.84
C GLY A 381 -10.58 -1.91 18.80
N LYS A 382 -9.72 -2.77 18.24
CA LYS A 382 -8.78 -3.62 18.99
C LYS A 382 -7.34 -3.25 18.66
N PHE A 383 -6.40 -3.51 19.57
CA PHE A 383 -4.99 -3.16 19.34
C PHE A 383 -4.11 -4.40 19.25
N SER A 384 -3.12 -4.34 18.36
CA SER A 384 -1.95 -5.22 18.38
C SER A 384 -0.77 -4.43 18.92
N TYR A 385 0.21 -5.14 19.49
CA TYR A 385 1.33 -4.53 20.20
C TYR A 385 2.66 -5.02 19.62
N ARG A 386 3.66 -4.14 19.69
CA ARG A 386 5.06 -4.46 19.41
C ARG A 386 5.89 -4.42 20.69
N LYS A 387 6.96 -5.20 20.71
CA LYS A 387 7.92 -5.22 21.82
C LYS A 387 8.99 -4.14 21.59
N ILE A 388 9.28 -3.35 22.62
CA ILE A 388 10.43 -2.44 22.64
C ILE A 388 11.43 -2.98 23.66
N HIS A 389 12.67 -3.18 23.25
CA HIS A 389 13.70 -3.73 24.12
C HIS A 389 13.88 -2.81 25.35
N GLY A 390 13.77 -3.38 26.55
CA GLY A 390 13.90 -2.65 27.82
C GLY A 390 12.81 -1.63 28.17
N LYS A 391 11.82 -1.37 27.30
CA LYS A 391 10.80 -0.31 27.48
C LYS A 391 9.34 -0.79 27.36
N GLY A 392 9.10 -2.09 27.54
CA GLY A 392 7.75 -2.67 27.54
C GLY A 392 7.09 -2.77 26.16
N LYS A 393 5.76 -2.56 26.11
CA LYS A 393 4.93 -2.72 24.91
C LYS A 393 4.39 -1.38 24.43
N LYS A 394 4.33 -1.18 23.11
CA LYS A 394 3.60 -0.06 22.49
C LYS A 394 2.60 -0.58 21.47
N ILE A 395 1.52 0.18 21.26
CA ILE A 395 0.53 -0.12 20.23
C ILE A 395 1.22 -0.08 18.85
N TYR A 396 1.01 -1.12 18.07
CA TYR A 396 1.53 -1.25 16.71
C TYR A 396 0.46 -0.95 15.68
N GLU A 397 -0.75 -1.54 15.85
CA GLU A 397 -1.87 -1.31 14.95
C GLU A 397 -3.20 -1.13 15.69
N ALA A 398 -4.05 -0.27 15.15
CA ALA A 398 -5.48 -0.22 15.45
C ALA A 398 -6.27 -1.07 14.44
N ASN A 399 -6.97 -2.08 14.94
CA ASN A 399 -7.75 -3.03 14.15
C ASN A 399 -9.23 -2.66 14.24
N ILE A 400 -9.72 -2.02 13.19
CA ILE A 400 -11.07 -1.48 13.05
C ILE A 400 -11.31 -1.18 11.56
N THR A 401 -12.54 -1.24 11.09
CA THR A 401 -12.91 -0.73 9.76
C THR A 401 -12.84 0.80 9.77
N LEU A 402 -12.47 1.41 8.63
CA LEU A 402 -12.46 2.87 8.51
C LEU A 402 -13.85 3.48 8.77
N PHE A 403 -14.92 2.79 8.40
CA PHE A 403 -16.28 3.27 8.63
C PHE A 403 -16.62 3.35 10.11
N ASP A 404 -16.38 2.29 10.88
CA ASP A 404 -16.67 2.30 12.32
C ASP A 404 -15.69 3.19 13.08
N LEU A 405 -14.44 3.29 12.64
CA LEU A 405 -13.46 4.25 13.18
C LEU A 405 -14.00 5.66 13.16
N LEU A 406 -14.56 6.09 12.03
CA LEU A 406 -15.11 7.42 11.83
C LEU A 406 -16.60 7.52 12.19
N SER A 407 -17.18 6.53 12.87
CA SER A 407 -18.63 6.52 13.11
C SER A 407 -19.09 7.50 14.19
N ARG A 408 -18.35 7.62 15.29
CA ARG A 408 -18.68 8.48 16.44
C ARG A 408 -17.45 9.24 16.93
N THR A 409 -17.65 10.45 17.42
CA THR A 409 -16.61 11.30 18.02
C THR A 409 -17.06 11.81 19.39
N ASP A 410 -16.22 12.59 20.08
CA ASP A 410 -16.64 13.28 21.30
C ASP A 410 -17.60 14.45 21.02
N TYR A 411 -17.56 14.99 19.80
CA TYR A 411 -18.41 16.08 19.29
C TYR A 411 -19.71 15.56 18.61
N ASP A 412 -19.70 14.32 18.12
CA ASP A 412 -20.83 13.64 17.50
C ASP A 412 -21.03 12.26 18.14
N LYS A 413 -21.51 12.26 19.38
CA LYS A 413 -21.70 11.05 20.21
C LYS A 413 -22.70 10.07 19.61
N LYS A 414 -23.73 10.58 18.92
CA LYS A 414 -24.78 9.77 18.26
C LYS A 414 -24.33 9.23 16.90
N GLY A 415 -23.30 9.82 16.29
CA GLY A 415 -22.78 9.42 14.98
C GLY A 415 -23.68 9.87 13.83
N ASN A 416 -24.31 11.04 13.99
CA ASN A 416 -25.22 11.64 13.02
C ASN A 416 -24.50 11.95 11.70
N TYR A 417 -23.20 12.22 11.75
CA TYR A 417 -22.40 12.60 10.59
C TYR A 417 -21.51 11.48 10.04
N LYS A 418 -21.65 10.23 10.50
CA LYS A 418 -20.75 9.12 10.13
C LYS A 418 -20.52 8.94 8.62
N ILE A 419 -21.57 9.03 7.80
CA ILE A 419 -21.43 8.90 6.33
C ILE A 419 -20.70 10.13 5.76
N LYS A 420 -21.08 11.35 6.17
CA LYS A 420 -20.44 12.58 5.69
C LYS A 420 -18.96 12.62 6.09
N ARG A 421 -18.62 12.30 7.33
CA ARG A 421 -17.25 12.19 7.84
C ARG A 421 -16.43 11.15 7.06
N PHE A 422 -17.02 9.99 6.77
CA PHE A 422 -16.36 8.95 5.97
C PHE A 422 -16.10 9.39 4.52
N LEU A 423 -17.04 10.10 3.90
CA LEU A 423 -16.89 10.64 2.54
C LEU A 423 -15.87 11.79 2.51
N ALA A 424 -15.86 12.67 3.51
CA ALA A 424 -14.87 13.72 3.67
C ALA A 424 -13.44 13.14 3.76
N ALA A 425 -13.25 12.05 4.51
CA ALA A 425 -11.97 11.35 4.57
C ALA A 425 -11.48 10.93 3.17
N HIS A 426 -12.36 10.36 2.35
CA HIS A 426 -12.03 9.95 0.99
C HIS A 426 -11.80 11.15 0.07
N ALA A 427 -12.60 12.22 0.18
CA ALA A 427 -12.41 13.43 -0.60
C ALA A 427 -11.04 14.10 -0.31
N ILE A 428 -10.63 14.13 0.96
CA ILE A 428 -9.27 14.54 1.37
C ILE A 428 -8.23 13.68 0.66
N MET A 429 -8.31 12.35 0.81
CA MET A 429 -7.36 11.40 0.17
C MET A 429 -7.31 11.55 -1.35
N PHE A 430 -8.46 11.74 -2.00
CA PHE A 430 -8.57 11.89 -3.46
C PHE A 430 -8.03 13.22 -3.96
N SER A 431 -7.81 14.20 -3.10
CA SER A 431 -7.28 15.50 -3.48
C SER A 431 -5.76 15.62 -3.29
N LEU A 432 -5.15 14.68 -2.56
CA LEU A 432 -3.70 14.62 -2.33
C LEU A 432 -2.90 14.17 -3.56
N ASP A 433 -1.64 14.57 -3.61
CA ASP A 433 -0.64 14.12 -4.56
C ASP A 433 -0.36 12.63 -4.37
N GLY A 434 -0.44 11.88 -5.46
CA GLY A 434 -0.32 10.43 -5.44
C GLY A 434 -1.50 9.68 -6.04
N ILE A 435 -1.40 8.36 -5.98
CA ILE A 435 -2.41 7.41 -6.47
C ILE A 435 -3.32 7.02 -5.30
N PRO A 436 -4.66 7.20 -5.40
CA PRO A 436 -5.59 6.70 -4.41
C PRO A 436 -5.73 5.17 -4.49
N GLY A 437 -5.49 4.52 -3.37
CA GLY A 437 -5.73 3.11 -3.10
C GLY A 437 -6.94 2.93 -2.20
N ILE A 438 -7.98 2.28 -2.71
CA ILE A 438 -9.23 2.05 -1.98
C ILE A 438 -9.34 0.58 -1.64
N TYR A 439 -9.50 0.29 -0.35
CA TYR A 439 -9.79 -1.06 0.10
C TYR A 439 -11.24 -1.44 -0.21
N PHE A 440 -11.44 -2.64 -0.75
CA PHE A 440 -12.72 -3.12 -1.27
C PHE A 440 -13.90 -2.92 -0.32
N ASN A 441 -13.70 -3.20 0.98
CA ASN A 441 -14.77 -3.05 1.99
C ASN A 441 -15.11 -1.58 2.28
N SER A 442 -14.20 -0.64 2.04
CA SER A 442 -14.48 0.80 2.16
C SER A 442 -15.46 1.29 1.10
N LEU A 443 -15.56 0.62 -0.06
CA LEU A 443 -16.52 0.99 -1.12
C LEU A 443 -17.98 0.94 -0.64
N PHE A 444 -18.26 0.20 0.42
CA PHE A 444 -19.62 -0.04 0.91
C PHE A 444 -19.82 0.51 2.33
N GLY A 445 -18.82 1.20 2.89
CA GLY A 445 -18.84 1.60 4.30
C GLY A 445 -19.02 0.39 5.22
N THR A 446 -18.39 -0.75 4.90
CA THR A 446 -18.51 -1.98 5.67
C THR A 446 -18.09 -1.76 7.12
N SER A 447 -18.94 -2.18 8.05
CA SER A 447 -18.68 -2.12 9.50
C SER A 447 -17.85 -3.31 9.96
N ASN A 448 -17.35 -3.25 11.20
CA ASN A 448 -16.54 -4.29 11.82
C ASN A 448 -17.20 -5.66 11.72
N ASP A 449 -16.46 -6.66 11.24
CA ASP A 449 -16.90 -8.05 11.23
C ASP A 449 -16.74 -8.69 12.61
N ILE A 450 -17.62 -8.30 13.53
CA ILE A 450 -17.67 -8.82 14.90
C ILE A 450 -17.85 -10.35 14.89
N SER A 451 -18.63 -10.87 13.94
CA SER A 451 -18.92 -12.30 13.85
C SER A 451 -17.66 -13.12 13.56
N LYS A 452 -16.89 -12.72 12.53
CA LYS A 452 -15.64 -13.35 12.17
C LYS A 452 -14.58 -13.17 13.25
N PHE A 453 -14.52 -11.99 13.89
CA PHE A 453 -13.62 -11.76 15.01
C PHE A 453 -13.93 -12.69 16.20
N LYS A 454 -15.21 -12.87 16.55
CA LYS A 454 -15.61 -13.77 17.66
C LYS A 454 -15.17 -15.21 17.44
N ILE A 455 -15.21 -15.68 16.18
CA ILE A 455 -14.79 -17.04 15.77
C ILE A 455 -13.25 -17.14 15.73
N SER A 456 -12.60 -16.23 15.01
CA SER A 456 -11.15 -16.32 14.74
C SER A 456 -10.27 -15.88 15.91
N LYS A 457 -10.79 -15.01 16.79
CA LYS A 457 -10.04 -14.25 17.81
C LYS A 457 -8.89 -13.39 17.26
N LYS A 458 -8.80 -13.21 15.93
CA LYS A 458 -7.75 -12.41 15.28
C LYS A 458 -8.24 -10.98 15.09
N ASN A 459 -7.60 -10.00 15.73
CA ASN A 459 -8.03 -8.60 15.67
C ASN A 459 -8.23 -8.06 14.24
N ARG A 460 -7.31 -8.38 13.31
CA ARG A 460 -7.39 -7.94 11.91
C ARG A 460 -8.64 -8.44 11.18
N ASP A 461 -9.28 -9.52 11.64
CA ASP A 461 -10.48 -10.05 11.00
C ASP A 461 -11.70 -9.13 11.13
N LEU A 462 -11.68 -8.14 12.04
CA LEU A 462 -12.66 -7.06 12.08
C LEU A 462 -12.76 -6.29 10.75
N ASN A 463 -11.66 -6.16 9.99
CA ASN A 463 -11.60 -5.43 8.73
C ASN A 463 -11.46 -6.34 7.49
N ARG A 464 -11.66 -7.66 7.64
CA ARG A 464 -11.50 -8.65 6.54
C ARG A 464 -12.82 -9.34 6.19
N HIS A 465 -13.92 -8.57 6.23
CA HIS A 465 -15.26 -9.03 5.87
C HIS A 465 -15.28 -9.58 4.44
N LYS A 466 -16.04 -10.67 4.24
CA LYS A 466 -16.25 -11.33 2.95
C LYS A 466 -17.73 -11.21 2.61
N TRP A 467 -18.03 -10.55 1.51
CA TRP A 467 -19.40 -10.32 1.07
C TRP A 467 -19.94 -11.54 0.34
N ASP A 468 -21.14 -11.97 0.73
CA ASP A 468 -22.00 -12.74 -0.16
C ASP A 468 -22.51 -11.81 -1.28
N LEU A 469 -22.34 -12.22 -2.54
CA LEU A 469 -22.63 -11.38 -3.70
C LEU A 469 -24.11 -10.97 -3.76
N PHE A 470 -25.02 -11.90 -3.49
CA PHE A 470 -26.46 -11.63 -3.57
C PHE A 470 -26.87 -10.61 -2.49
N ASN A 471 -26.40 -10.80 -1.26
CA ASN A 471 -26.65 -9.87 -0.16
C ASN A 471 -26.09 -8.48 -0.42
N LEU A 472 -24.87 -8.39 -0.97
CA LEU A 472 -24.29 -7.10 -1.36
C LEU A 472 -25.12 -6.44 -2.45
N GLN A 473 -25.52 -7.16 -3.49
CA GLN A 473 -26.36 -6.63 -4.56
C GLN A 473 -27.72 -6.13 -4.05
N LYS A 474 -28.36 -6.88 -3.12
CA LYS A 474 -29.60 -6.46 -2.47
C LYS A 474 -29.43 -5.13 -1.71
N LYS A 475 -28.32 -4.96 -1.00
CA LYS A 475 -28.00 -3.70 -0.30
C LYS A 475 -27.76 -2.55 -1.28
N LEU A 476 -26.98 -2.78 -2.33
CA LEU A 476 -26.71 -1.80 -3.39
C LEU A 476 -27.97 -1.42 -4.19
N GLY A 477 -28.97 -2.30 -4.29
CA GLY A 477 -30.25 -2.01 -4.93
C GLY A 477 -31.17 -1.09 -4.12
N LYS A 478 -30.96 -0.97 -2.81
CA LYS A 478 -31.75 -0.09 -1.93
C LYS A 478 -31.11 1.29 -1.86
N LYS A 479 -31.67 2.28 -2.57
CA LYS A 479 -31.10 3.66 -2.68
C LYS A 479 -30.73 4.29 -1.35
N ASN A 480 -31.53 4.08 -0.30
CA ASN A 480 -31.33 4.67 1.03
C ASN A 480 -30.45 3.82 1.95
N SER A 481 -29.91 2.69 1.49
CA SER A 481 -28.98 1.90 2.28
C SER A 481 -27.64 2.63 2.41
N LYS A 482 -26.96 2.43 3.55
CA LYS A 482 -25.60 2.91 3.76
C LYS A 482 -24.68 2.49 2.61
N GLU A 483 -24.72 1.22 2.23
CA GLU A 483 -23.86 0.65 1.20
C GLU A 483 -24.09 1.32 -0.16
N SER A 484 -25.35 1.57 -0.54
CA SER A 484 -25.70 2.25 -1.78
C SER A 484 -25.24 3.71 -1.80
N ILE A 485 -25.47 4.45 -0.71
CA ILE A 485 -25.07 5.86 -0.59
C ILE A 485 -23.54 5.98 -0.67
N VAL A 486 -22.81 5.22 0.15
CA VAL A 486 -21.34 5.26 0.18
C VAL A 486 -20.75 4.85 -1.16
N PHE A 487 -21.25 3.76 -1.76
CA PHE A 487 -20.76 3.29 -3.06
C PHE A 487 -20.96 4.33 -4.15
N SER A 488 -22.16 4.90 -4.24
CA SER A 488 -22.51 5.89 -5.27
C SER A 488 -21.66 7.16 -5.13
N GLU A 489 -21.50 7.67 -3.91
CA GLU A 489 -20.72 8.88 -3.67
C GLU A 489 -19.22 8.68 -3.89
N ILE A 490 -18.64 7.54 -3.48
CA ILE A 490 -17.24 7.23 -3.81
C ILE A 490 -17.06 7.14 -5.33
N MET A 491 -17.94 6.42 -6.05
CA MET A 491 -17.83 6.31 -7.51
C MET A 491 -17.98 7.68 -8.19
N ARG A 492 -18.86 8.54 -7.68
CA ARG A 492 -19.05 9.91 -8.18
C ARG A 492 -17.80 10.77 -7.97
N LEU A 493 -17.24 10.80 -6.77
CA LEU A 493 -16.02 11.55 -6.47
C LEU A 493 -14.83 11.07 -7.30
N LEU A 494 -14.68 9.75 -7.48
CA LEU A 494 -13.65 9.20 -8.36
C LEU A 494 -13.86 9.64 -9.81
N LYS A 495 -15.11 9.58 -10.32
CA LYS A 495 -15.40 10.03 -11.68
C LYS A 495 -15.01 11.50 -11.88
N ILE A 496 -15.34 12.36 -10.91
CA ILE A 496 -14.94 13.78 -10.95
C ILE A 496 -13.41 13.89 -10.96
N ARG A 497 -12.71 13.22 -10.02
CA ARG A 497 -11.24 13.28 -9.91
C ARG A 497 -10.55 12.91 -11.23
N LYS A 498 -10.97 11.81 -11.86
CA LYS A 498 -10.36 11.30 -13.10
C LYS A 498 -10.45 12.27 -14.28
N SER A 499 -11.35 13.23 -14.22
CA SER A 499 -11.51 14.25 -15.26
C SER A 499 -10.68 15.51 -14.99
N GLN A 500 -9.88 15.56 -13.92
CA GLN A 500 -9.10 16.73 -13.57
C GLN A 500 -7.60 16.47 -13.65
N GLU A 501 -6.93 17.06 -14.63
CA GLU A 501 -5.49 16.94 -14.83
C GLU A 501 -4.68 17.47 -13.64
N ALA A 502 -5.22 18.45 -12.90
CA ALA A 502 -4.60 18.94 -11.66
C ALA A 502 -4.45 17.86 -10.58
N PHE A 503 -5.21 16.76 -10.65
CA PHE A 503 -5.06 15.62 -9.73
C PHE A 503 -4.03 14.58 -10.18
N HIS A 504 -3.30 14.81 -11.28
CA HIS A 504 -2.20 13.95 -11.70
C HIS A 504 -1.21 13.74 -10.53
N PRO A 505 -0.70 12.52 -10.26
CA PRO A 505 0.17 12.26 -9.10
C PRO A 505 1.41 13.16 -8.97
N ASN A 506 2.08 13.50 -10.07
CA ASN A 506 3.18 14.48 -10.12
C ASN A 506 2.75 15.92 -10.51
N ALA A 507 1.47 16.28 -10.37
CA ALA A 507 1.03 17.68 -10.47
C ALA A 507 1.41 18.44 -9.20
N THR A 508 1.58 19.76 -9.29
CA THR A 508 1.95 20.60 -8.17
C THR A 508 0.91 20.52 -7.06
N GLN A 509 1.36 20.48 -5.81
CA GLN A 509 0.52 20.56 -4.62
C GLN A 509 1.06 21.60 -3.65
N TYR A 510 0.16 22.34 -3.02
CA TYR A 510 0.45 23.18 -1.87
C TYR A 510 -0.59 22.98 -0.77
N THR A 511 -0.16 22.91 0.48
CA THR A 511 -1.07 22.79 1.62
C THR A 511 -1.47 24.18 2.09
N LEU A 512 -2.77 24.46 2.14
CA LEU A 512 -3.29 25.76 2.52
C LEU A 512 -3.33 25.91 4.04
N ASP A 513 -3.04 27.11 4.54
CA ASP A 513 -3.23 27.43 5.96
C ASP A 513 -4.62 28.00 6.20
N LEU A 514 -5.56 27.12 6.56
CA LEU A 514 -6.98 27.46 6.72
C LEU A 514 -7.45 27.48 8.18
N GLY A 515 -6.52 27.39 9.14
CA GLY A 515 -6.82 27.22 10.57
C GLY A 515 -7.27 25.79 10.92
N LYS A 516 -7.77 25.59 12.16
CA LYS A 516 -8.00 24.23 12.71
C LYS A 516 -9.25 23.51 12.18
N LYS A 517 -10.31 24.26 11.85
CA LYS A 517 -11.64 23.71 11.50
C LYS A 517 -11.74 23.27 10.03
N ILE A 518 -10.79 23.68 9.20
CA ILE A 518 -10.79 23.43 7.75
C ILE A 518 -9.43 22.85 7.38
N TYR A 519 -9.44 21.79 6.58
CA TYR A 519 -8.26 21.31 5.88
C TYR A 519 -8.37 21.67 4.41
N GLY A 520 -7.28 22.10 3.78
CA GLY A 520 -7.31 22.38 2.37
C GLY A 520 -5.96 22.32 1.67
N LEU A 521 -6.03 22.14 0.37
CA LEU A 521 -4.88 22.06 -0.52
C LEU A 521 -5.20 22.72 -1.86
N TRP A 522 -4.16 23.23 -2.50
CA TRP A 522 -4.19 23.70 -3.87
C TRP A 522 -3.43 22.71 -4.76
N ARG A 523 -4.01 22.37 -5.90
CA ARG A 523 -3.42 21.55 -6.95
C ARG A 523 -3.37 22.33 -8.24
N GLN A 524 -2.29 22.19 -9.00
CA GLN A 524 -2.15 22.79 -10.32
C GLN A 524 -1.66 21.74 -11.32
N SER A 525 -2.35 21.63 -12.47
CA SER A 525 -1.98 20.73 -13.56
C SER A 525 -0.55 20.99 -14.05
N LYS A 526 0.06 19.98 -14.66
CA LYS A 526 1.46 20.06 -15.13
C LYS A 526 1.68 21.17 -16.16
N ASP A 527 0.67 21.44 -16.98
CA ASP A 527 0.66 22.51 -17.97
C ASP A 527 0.20 23.87 -17.40
N LYS A 528 -0.09 23.92 -16.10
CA LYS A 528 -0.53 25.09 -15.33
C LYS A 528 -1.88 25.70 -15.73
N ARG A 529 -2.66 25.04 -16.60
CA ARG A 529 -3.96 25.54 -17.05
C ARG A 529 -5.08 25.35 -16.02
N GLN A 530 -5.06 24.24 -15.31
CA GLN A 530 -6.07 23.92 -14.32
C GLN A 530 -5.53 24.12 -12.90
N SER A 531 -6.26 24.87 -12.10
CA SER A 531 -6.12 24.97 -10.65
C SER A 531 -7.33 24.35 -9.95
N ILE A 532 -7.08 23.66 -8.83
CA ILE A 532 -8.13 23.15 -7.94
C ILE A 532 -7.77 23.48 -6.49
N PHE A 533 -8.69 24.14 -5.80
CA PHE A 533 -8.67 24.28 -4.36
C PHE A 533 -9.60 23.23 -3.75
N SER A 534 -9.04 22.26 -3.04
CA SER A 534 -9.79 21.30 -2.24
C SER A 534 -9.92 21.85 -0.83
N VAL A 535 -11.15 22.10 -0.38
CA VAL A 535 -11.45 22.69 0.93
C VAL A 535 -12.45 21.79 1.64
N THR A 536 -12.09 21.28 2.81
CA THR A 536 -12.95 20.39 3.61
C THR A 536 -13.17 20.97 4.99
N ASN A 537 -14.43 21.21 5.36
CA ASN A 537 -14.80 21.39 6.75
C ASN A 537 -14.59 20.05 7.46
N ILE A 538 -13.77 20.00 8.51
CA ILE A 538 -13.48 18.76 9.24
C ILE A 538 -14.25 18.65 10.57
N THR A 539 -15.21 19.54 10.78
CA THR A 539 -15.99 19.65 12.03
C THR A 539 -17.43 19.17 11.88
N SER A 540 -18.08 18.90 13.01
CA SER A 540 -19.51 18.58 13.12
C SER A 540 -20.42 19.82 13.13
N GLU A 541 -19.83 21.00 13.01
CA GLU A 541 -20.50 22.30 12.95
C GLU A 541 -20.45 22.86 11.53
N SER A 542 -21.31 23.85 11.24
CA SER A 542 -21.14 24.64 10.02
C SER A 542 -20.04 25.68 10.23
N VAL A 543 -19.22 25.92 9.21
CA VAL A 543 -18.11 26.88 9.28
C VAL A 543 -18.27 27.91 8.16
N GLU A 544 -18.22 29.19 8.51
CA GLU A 544 -18.14 30.26 7.52
C GLU A 544 -16.71 30.32 6.96
N PHE A 545 -16.56 30.11 5.65
CA PHE A 545 -15.27 30.11 4.97
C PHE A 545 -15.12 31.34 4.09
N ASN A 546 -14.14 32.17 4.41
CA ASN A 546 -13.77 33.33 3.61
C ASN A 546 -13.01 32.88 2.34
N LEU A 547 -13.62 33.08 1.17
CA LEU A 547 -13.07 32.71 -0.13
C LEU A 547 -11.85 33.54 -0.52
N ASN A 548 -11.65 34.73 0.06
CA ASN A 548 -10.46 35.56 -0.19
C ASN A 548 -9.17 34.92 0.35
N ARG A 549 -9.28 33.86 1.17
CA ARG A 549 -8.14 33.04 1.57
C ARG A 549 -7.66 32.12 0.45
N LEU A 550 -8.43 31.97 -0.60
CA LEU A 550 -8.06 31.29 -1.83
C LEU A 550 -7.62 32.34 -2.84
N ASN A 551 -6.46 32.13 -3.45
CA ASN A 551 -5.96 33.01 -4.52
C ASN A 551 -6.71 32.74 -5.83
N LEU A 552 -8.02 32.97 -5.84
CA LEU A 552 -8.88 32.80 -7.03
C LEU A 552 -8.57 33.92 -8.02
N ILE A 553 -8.23 33.57 -9.25
CA ILE A 553 -7.89 34.52 -10.30
C ILE A 553 -9.16 35.25 -10.73
N LYS A 554 -9.14 36.60 -10.68
CA LYS A 554 -10.32 37.47 -10.85
C LYS A 554 -11.05 37.30 -12.18
N ASN A 555 -10.32 37.02 -13.26
CA ASN A 555 -10.88 36.91 -14.61
C ASN A 555 -11.21 35.46 -15.02
N GLU A 556 -11.12 34.50 -14.10
CA GLU A 556 -11.51 33.11 -14.33
C GLU A 556 -12.87 32.82 -13.71
N THR A 557 -13.59 31.86 -14.30
CA THR A 557 -14.84 31.35 -13.73
C THR A 557 -14.53 30.16 -12.83
N TRP A 558 -14.81 30.30 -11.54
CA TRP A 558 -14.60 29.24 -10.56
C TRP A 558 -15.90 28.48 -10.28
N ARG A 559 -15.82 27.15 -10.19
CA ARG A 559 -16.96 26.29 -9.87
C ARG A 559 -16.59 25.20 -8.89
N ASP A 560 -17.54 24.79 -8.07
CA ASP A 560 -17.39 23.58 -7.26
C ASP A 560 -17.70 22.35 -8.12
N LEU A 561 -16.67 21.51 -8.33
CA LEU A 561 -16.77 20.28 -9.09
C LEU A 561 -17.61 19.21 -8.37
N ILE A 562 -17.71 19.27 -7.03
CA ILE A 562 -18.48 18.29 -6.25
C ILE A 562 -19.97 18.62 -6.31
N ASN A 563 -20.34 19.88 -6.14
CA ASN A 563 -21.71 20.37 -6.28
C ASN A 563 -21.76 21.62 -7.19
N PRO A 564 -22.02 21.45 -8.50
CA PRO A 564 -22.06 22.56 -9.46
C PRO A 564 -23.09 23.67 -9.15
N LYS A 565 -24.06 23.42 -8.26
CA LYS A 565 -25.03 24.44 -7.83
C LYS A 565 -24.45 25.44 -6.83
N THR A 566 -23.28 25.14 -6.25
CA THR A 566 -22.59 26.03 -5.32
C THR A 566 -22.09 27.27 -6.06
N LYS A 567 -22.66 28.43 -5.76
CA LYS A 567 -22.21 29.73 -6.31
C LYS A 567 -20.89 30.14 -5.66
N ILE A 568 -19.81 30.19 -6.45
CA ILE A 568 -18.46 30.62 -6.02
C ILE A 568 -18.16 32.05 -6.47
N ASN A 569 -18.37 32.37 -7.75
CA ASN A 569 -18.05 33.68 -8.30
C ASN A 569 -18.89 34.79 -7.65
N GLY A 570 -18.26 35.95 -7.41
CA GLY A 570 -18.90 37.12 -6.81
C GLY A 570 -19.21 37.00 -5.31
N LYS A 571 -18.72 35.95 -4.63
CA LYS A 571 -18.86 35.79 -3.18
C LYS A 571 -17.55 36.00 -2.45
N ASN A 572 -17.64 36.68 -1.30
CA ASN A 572 -16.52 36.81 -0.36
C ASN A 572 -16.45 35.63 0.62
N SER A 573 -17.57 34.96 0.88
CA SER A 573 -17.62 33.83 1.82
C SER A 573 -18.65 32.77 1.43
N ILE A 574 -18.49 31.59 2.01
CA ILE A 574 -19.40 30.46 1.86
C ILE A 574 -19.53 29.69 3.18
N LYS A 575 -20.77 29.35 3.55
CA LYS A 575 -21.05 28.48 4.68
C LYS A 575 -20.86 27.01 4.30
N LEU A 576 -19.83 26.37 4.85
CA LEU A 576 -19.58 24.94 4.71
C LEU A 576 -20.38 24.17 5.76
N LYS A 577 -21.18 23.20 5.33
CA LYS A 577 -21.91 22.27 6.21
C LYS A 577 -20.94 21.31 6.92
N PRO A 578 -21.37 20.63 8.00
CA PRO A 578 -20.57 19.62 8.68
C PRO A 578 -20.00 18.58 7.70
N PHE A 579 -18.68 18.42 7.71
CA PHE A 579 -17.94 17.50 6.84
C PHE A 579 -18.13 17.73 5.32
N GLU A 580 -18.51 18.94 4.90
CA GLU A 580 -18.62 19.28 3.48
C GLU A 580 -17.24 19.54 2.86
N THR A 581 -17.03 19.00 1.65
CA THR A 581 -15.85 19.26 0.82
C THR A 581 -16.29 19.97 -0.44
N LEU A 582 -15.54 21.00 -0.82
CA LEU A 582 -15.62 21.66 -2.12
C LEU A 582 -14.33 21.38 -2.90
N TRP A 583 -14.46 21.13 -4.21
CA TRP A 583 -13.34 21.15 -5.15
C TRP A 583 -13.54 22.31 -6.11
N ILE A 584 -12.99 23.46 -5.77
CA ILE A 584 -13.17 24.71 -6.51
C ILE A 584 -12.14 24.78 -7.62
N SER A 585 -12.58 24.74 -8.88
CA SER A 585 -11.71 24.74 -10.06
C SER A 585 -12.07 25.86 -11.04
N ASN A 586 -11.06 26.34 -11.76
CA ASN A 586 -11.18 27.28 -12.87
C ASN A 586 -11.50 26.61 -14.22
N TYR A 587 -11.68 25.29 -14.22
CA TYR A 587 -11.90 24.49 -15.43
C TYR A 587 -13.22 23.76 -15.42
#